data_AF-A0A932JW17-F1
#
_entry.id   AF-A0A932JW17-F1
#
_cell.length_a   1.000
_cell.length_b   1.000
_cell.length_c   1.000
_cell.angle_alpha   90.00
_cell.angle_beta   90.00
_cell.angle_gamma   90.00
#
_symmetry.space_group_name_H-M   'P 1'
#
loop_
_entity.id
_entity.type
_entity.pdbx_description
1 polymer ?
#
loop_
_entity_poly.entity_id
_entity_poly.type
_entity_poly.pdbx_seq_one_letter_code
_entity_poly.pdbx_strand_id
1 'polypeptide(L)'
;MEAYKTTCADCGHVRFWVGYKTGIGKTPEQLRAMEEEMVTCVACGSKQATTDLDHETEAGKTFDAQAQMLVQAIAGLLRKPQLGTDTSGNGKSKGG
;
A
#
# COMPACT_ATOMS: atom_id res chain seq x y z
N MET A 1 -5.13 -6.06 -6.82
CA MET A 1 -6.48 -5.77 -6.28
C MET A 1 -6.22 -4.96 -5.02
N GLU A 2 -6.96 -3.90 -4.74
CA GLU A 2 -6.66 -3.03 -3.58
C GLU A 2 -7.84 -3.04 -2.61
N ALA A 3 -7.53 -2.96 -1.32
CA ALA A 3 -8.51 -2.84 -0.24
C ALA A 3 -8.60 -1.38 0.19
N TYR A 4 -9.81 -0.91 0.43
CA TYR A 4 -10.08 0.45 0.89
C TYR A 4 -11.04 0.43 2.07
N LYS A 5 -10.94 1.44 2.94
CA LYS A 5 -11.87 1.67 4.05
C LYS A 5 -12.46 3.07 3.98
N THR A 6 -13.78 3.18 4.07
CA THR A 6 -14.48 4.45 4.24
C THR A 6 -14.87 4.62 5.69
N THR A 7 -14.49 5.74 6.29
CA THR A 7 -14.82 6.09 7.68
C THR A 7 -15.67 7.35 7.70
N CYS A 8 -16.79 7.32 8.40
CA CYS A 8 -17.63 8.50 8.61
C CYS A 8 -17.19 9.28 9.85
N ALA A 9 -16.84 10.56 9.69
CA ALA A 9 -16.46 11.43 10.80
C ALA A 9 -17.60 11.70 11.79
N ASP A 10 -18.85 11.71 11.32
CA ASP A 10 -20.00 12.12 12.15
C ASP A 10 -20.57 10.98 13.01
N CYS A 11 -20.55 9.74 12.53
CA CYS A 11 -21.13 8.60 13.26
C CYS A 11 -20.14 7.46 13.53
N GLY A 12 -18.90 7.57 13.06
CA GLY A 12 -17.86 6.55 13.24
C GLY A 12 -18.09 5.26 12.45
N HIS A 13 -19.12 5.18 11.61
CA HIS A 13 -19.37 4.00 10.79
C HIS A 13 -18.22 3.75 9.80
N VAL A 14 -17.81 2.49 9.68
CA VAL A 14 -16.73 2.04 8.78
C VAL A 14 -17.27 1.04 7.77
N ARG A 15 -16.99 1.28 6.48
CA ARG A 15 -17.30 0.39 5.36
C ARG A 15 -16.02 -0.04 4.65
N PHE A 16 -15.89 -1.33 4.33
CA PHE A 16 -14.74 -1.87 3.62
C PHE A 16 -15.07 -2.14 2.15
N TRP A 17 -14.08 -1.96 1.28
CA TRP A 17 -14.18 -2.17 -0.16
C TRP A 17 -13.02 -3.05 -0.61
N VAL A 18 -13.31 -4.05 -1.44
CA VAL A 18 -12.29 -4.90 -2.06
C VAL A 18 -12.41 -4.76 -3.57
N GLY A 19 -11.33 -4.31 -4.23
CA GLY A 19 -11.25 -4.25 -5.70
C GLY A 19 -12.16 -3.24 -6.40
N TYR A 20 -12.98 -2.49 -5.65
CA TYR A 20 -14.07 -1.70 -6.21
C TYR A 20 -13.64 -0.37 -6.87
N LYS A 21 -12.46 0.16 -6.52
CA LYS A 21 -12.05 1.54 -6.85
C LYS A 21 -11.29 1.74 -8.16
N THR A 22 -10.94 0.70 -8.91
CA THR A 22 -10.09 0.90 -10.09
C THR A 22 -10.72 1.78 -11.17
N GLY A 23 -12.05 1.92 -11.20
CA GLY A 23 -12.77 2.79 -12.15
C GLY A 23 -12.72 2.31 -13.61
N ILE A 24 -11.87 1.31 -13.91
CA ILE A 24 -11.65 0.77 -15.26
C ILE A 24 -12.95 0.15 -15.78
N GLY A 25 -13.40 0.61 -16.95
CA GLY A 25 -14.58 0.09 -17.64
C GLY A 25 -15.94 0.64 -17.16
N LYS A 26 -15.96 1.62 -16.25
CA LYS A 26 -17.19 2.28 -15.79
C LYS A 26 -17.56 3.47 -16.67
N THR A 27 -18.86 3.70 -16.86
CA THR A 27 -19.36 4.92 -17.54
C THR A 27 -19.20 6.16 -16.65
N PRO A 28 -19.30 7.38 -17.20
CA PRO A 28 -19.23 8.61 -16.41
C PRO A 28 -20.27 8.66 -15.26
N GLU A 29 -21.48 8.17 -15.48
CA GLU A 29 -22.54 8.14 -14.47
C GLU A 29 -22.19 7.18 -13.33
N GLN A 30 -21.58 6.04 -13.68
CA GLN A 30 -21.13 5.04 -12.70
C GLN A 30 -19.92 5.53 -11.90
N LEU A 31 -19.01 6.28 -12.54
CA LEU A 31 -17.91 6.94 -11.85
C LEU A 31 -18.43 7.99 -10.86
N ARG A 32 -19.40 8.81 -11.28
CA ARG A 32 -20.02 9.81 -10.39
C ARG A 32 -20.74 9.18 -9.20
N ALA A 33 -21.50 8.11 -9.42
CA ALA A 33 -22.15 7.36 -8.34
C ALA A 33 -21.11 6.76 -7.37
N MET A 34 -20.00 6.25 -7.91
CA MET A 34 -18.91 5.72 -7.11
C MET A 34 -18.23 6.80 -6.26
N GLU A 35 -17.97 8.00 -6.81
CA GLU A 35 -17.45 9.14 -6.06
C GLU A 35 -18.40 9.57 -4.95
N GLU A 36 -19.70 9.59 -5.23
CA GLU A 36 -20.72 9.96 -4.24
C GLU A 36 -20.77 8.97 -3.07
N GLU A 37 -20.61 7.67 -3.33
CA GLU A 37 -20.50 6.65 -2.28
C GLU A 37 -19.21 6.73 -1.45
N MET A 38 -18.12 7.31 -2.00
CA MET A 38 -16.87 7.48 -1.25
C MET A 38 -16.92 8.59 -0.20
N VAL A 39 -17.82 9.56 -0.40
CA VAL A 39 -17.97 10.72 0.49
C VAL A 39 -19.24 10.63 1.34
N THR A 40 -20.20 9.77 0.97
CA THR A 40 -21.48 9.65 1.67
C THR A 40 -21.51 8.43 2.59
N CYS A 41 -21.77 8.67 3.87
CA CYS A 41 -21.97 7.62 4.86
C CYS A 41 -23.31 6.91 4.63
N VAL A 42 -23.27 5.59 4.43
CA VAL A 42 -24.48 4.77 4.24
C VAL A 42 -25.33 4.62 5.50
N ALA A 43 -24.77 4.87 6.68
CA ALA A 43 -25.47 4.74 7.96
C ALA A 43 -26.22 6.01 8.36
N CYS A 44 -25.59 7.18 8.21
CA CYS A 44 -26.16 8.46 8.66
C CYS A 44 -26.41 9.48 7.54
N GLY A 45 -26.01 9.20 6.30
CA GLY A 45 -26.18 10.10 5.16
C GLY A 45 -25.24 11.29 5.12
N SER A 46 -24.31 11.42 6.07
CA SER A 46 -23.31 12.49 6.07
C SER A 46 -22.42 12.43 4.84
N LYS A 47 -22.08 13.60 4.26
CA LYS A 47 -21.15 13.75 3.14
C LYS A 47 -19.68 13.96 3.58
N GLN A 48 -19.39 13.72 4.85
CA GLN A 48 -18.05 13.86 5.45
C GLN A 48 -17.34 12.51 5.61
N ALA A 49 -17.73 11.48 4.85
CA ALA A 49 -17.01 10.22 4.88
C ALA A 49 -15.69 10.36 4.10
N THR A 50 -14.61 9.81 4.64
CA THR A 50 -13.29 9.76 3.99
C THR A 50 -12.95 8.32 3.64
N THR A 51 -12.34 8.10 2.47
CA THR A 51 -11.99 6.75 2.03
C THR A 51 -10.51 6.62 1.76
N ASP A 52 -9.84 5.76 2.54
CA ASP A 52 -8.40 5.56 2.51
C ASP A 52 -8.04 4.12 2.10
N LEU A 53 -6.77 3.89 1.77
CA LEU A 53 -6.24 2.55 1.60
C LEU A 53 -6.32 1.80 2.93
N ASP A 54 -6.79 0.56 2.86
CA ASP A 54 -6.89 -0.29 4.01
C ASP A 54 -5.66 -1.17 4.13
N HIS A 55 -4.92 -0.99 5.23
CA HIS A 55 -3.72 -1.74 5.59
C HIS A 55 -3.98 -2.75 6.72
N GLU A 56 -5.17 -2.71 7.33
CA GLU A 56 -5.44 -3.39 8.60
C GLU A 56 -6.16 -4.73 8.41
N THR A 57 -6.96 -4.87 7.35
CA THR A 57 -7.57 -6.16 7.03
C THR A 57 -6.55 -7.14 6.43
N GLU A 58 -6.88 -8.43 6.45
CA GLU A 58 -6.04 -9.48 5.85
C GLU A 58 -5.76 -9.22 4.36
N ALA A 59 -6.72 -8.60 3.65
CA ALA A 59 -6.52 -8.14 2.28
C ALA A 59 -5.47 -7.01 2.24
N GLY A 60 -5.61 -5.98 3.08
CA GLY A 60 -4.65 -4.89 3.20
C GLY A 60 -3.22 -5.36 3.50
N LYS A 61 -3.07 -6.23 4.51
CA LYS A 61 -1.78 -6.82 4.91
C LYS A 61 -1.12 -7.62 3.79
N THR A 62 -1.90 -8.38 3.02
CA THR A 62 -1.39 -9.21 1.92
C THR A 62 -0.83 -8.34 0.78
N PHE A 63 -1.42 -7.17 0.53
CA PHE A 63 -0.90 -6.23 -0.47
C PHE A 63 0.31 -5.46 0.03
N ASP A 64 0.30 -5.01 1.29
CA ASP A 64 1.47 -4.38 1.91
C ASP A 64 2.69 -5.30 1.88
N ALA A 65 2.51 -6.59 2.17
CA ALA A 65 3.57 -7.59 2.10
C ALA A 65 4.14 -7.74 0.67
N GLN A 66 3.29 -7.71 -0.36
CA GLN A 66 3.73 -7.78 -1.76
C GLN A 66 4.45 -6.50 -2.20
N ALA A 67 3.96 -5.32 -1.79
CA ALA A 67 4.61 -4.04 -2.07
C ALA A 67 6.01 -3.97 -1.43
N GLN A 68 6.15 -4.42 -0.18
CA GLN A 68 7.45 -4.49 0.49
C GLN A 68 8.42 -5.46 -0.19
N MET A 69 7.93 -6.62 -0.67
CA MET A 69 8.77 -7.56 -1.43
C MET A 69 9.27 -6.95 -2.76
N LEU A 70 8.44 -6.20 -3.47
CA LEU A 70 8.85 -5.52 -4.70
C LEU A 70 9.90 -4.44 -4.44
N VAL A 71 9.72 -3.64 -3.38
CA VAL A 71 10.71 -2.63 -2.99
C VAL A 71 12.04 -3.26 -2.61
N GLN A 72 12.06 -4.40 -1.90
CA GLN A 72 13.30 -5.10 -1.57
C GLN A 72 13.98 -5.71 -2.81
N ALA A 73 13.21 -6.24 -3.76
CA ALA A 73 13.76 -6.76 -5.02
C ALA A 73 14.42 -5.65 -5.86
N ILE A 74 13.78 -4.48 -5.95
CA ILE A 74 14.33 -3.31 -6.66
C ILE A 74 15.53 -2.71 -5.90
N ALA A 75 15.47 -2.63 -4.57
CA ALA A 75 16.59 -2.16 -3.76
C ALA A 75 17.80 -3.11 -3.85
N GLY A 76 17.58 -4.42 -3.95
CA GLY A 76 18.62 -5.41 -4.21
C GLY A 76 19.25 -5.28 -5.60
N LEU A 77 18.46 -4.88 -6.61
CA LEU A 77 18.93 -4.60 -7.98
C LEU A 77 19.70 -3.27 -8.10
N LEU A 78 19.34 -2.26 -7.32
CA LEU A 78 20.04 -0.97 -7.26
C LEU A 78 21.30 -1.00 -6.39
N ARG A 79 21.42 -2.00 -5.50
CA ARG A 79 22.67 -2.27 -4.78
C ARG A 79 23.62 -2.96 -5.75
N LYS A 80 24.39 -2.15 -6.50
CA LYS A 80 25.60 -2.57 -7.23
C LYS A 80 26.28 -3.71 -6.45
N PRO A 81 26.61 -4.85 -7.06
CA PRO A 81 27.59 -5.72 -6.44
C PRO A 81 28.84 -4.85 -6.26
N GLN A 82 29.27 -4.67 -5.02
CA GLN A 82 30.68 -4.35 -4.81
C GLN A 82 31.43 -5.58 -5.32
N LEU A 83 31.78 -5.52 -6.61
CA LEU A 83 32.88 -6.28 -7.16
C LEU A 83 34.05 -6.05 -6.21
N GLY A 84 34.53 -7.15 -5.63
CA GLY A 84 35.66 -7.11 -4.73
C GLY A 84 36.83 -6.38 -5.35
N THR A 85 37.40 -5.48 -4.56
CA THR A 85 38.84 -5.22 -4.59
C THR A 85 39.32 -5.36 -3.17
N ASP A 86 39.84 -6.56 -2.90
CA ASP A 86 40.99 -6.84 -2.05
C ASP A 86 41.00 -6.21 -0.65
N THR A 87 40.61 -7.05 0.31
CA THR A 87 41.17 -6.99 1.66
C THR A 87 42.66 -7.34 1.59
N SER A 88 43.52 -6.37 1.31
CA SER A 88 44.96 -6.50 1.59
C SER A 88 45.35 -5.56 2.72
N GLY A 89 44.95 -5.97 3.92
CA GLY A 89 45.38 -5.40 5.17
C GLY A 89 45.62 -6.52 6.16
N ASN A 90 46.81 -7.10 6.16
CA ASN A 90 47.29 -7.80 7.34
C ASN A 90 48.81 -7.75 7.44
N GLY A 91 49.31 -6.69 8.06
CA GLY A 91 50.60 -6.74 8.72
C GLY A 91 50.44 -7.52 10.02
N LYS A 92 50.98 -8.75 10.10
CA LYS A 92 51.47 -9.37 11.34
C LYS A 92 52.19 -10.70 11.05
N SER A 93 53.50 -10.68 10.89
CA SER A 93 54.34 -11.86 11.15
C SER A 93 55.07 -11.66 12.48
N LYS A 94 54.64 -12.41 13.49
CA LYS A 94 55.39 -12.66 14.73
C LYS A 94 55.93 -14.09 14.66
N GLY A 95 57.19 -14.29 15.07
CA GLY A 95 57.66 -15.57 15.63
C GLY A 95 58.79 -16.24 14.84
N GLY A 96 59.98 -16.30 15.43
CA GLY A 96 61.17 -17.01 14.95
C GLY A 96 62.44 -16.31 15.39
#